data_AF-A0AAT9R8F8-F1
#
_entry.id   AF-A0AAT9R8F8-F1
#
_cell.length_a   1.000
_cell.length_b   1.000
_cell.length_c   1.000
_cell.angle_alpha   90.00
_cell.angle_beta   90.00
_cell.angle_gamma   90.00
#
_symmetry.space_group_name_H-M   'P 1'
#
loop_
_entity.id
_entity.type
_entity.pdbx_description
1 polymer ?
#
loop_
_entity_poly.entity_id
_entity_poly.type
_entity_poly.pdbx_seq_one_letter_code
_entity_poly.pdbx_strand_id
1 'polypeptide(L)'
;MGRTGAGSGEIPLILTTTYGNAIRANIFNVEVWKPALAAAGVIPMRKKGERWMASRKDGFHVLRHTYASVILEAGESVVTLARWLGHSSPTITLDYYAHFMPEAGSKGRSAIDALLGASSEAAAAA
;
A
#
# COMPACT_ATOMS: atom_id res chain seq x y z
N MET A 1 -3.90 31.91 38.90
CA MET A 1 -4.55 32.80 37.91
C MET A 1 -4.85 31.97 36.67
N GLY A 2 -6.08 31.52 36.53
CA GLY A 2 -6.48 30.60 35.46
C GLY A 2 -6.62 31.30 34.12
N ARG A 3 -6.30 30.56 33.05
CA ARG A 3 -6.98 30.69 31.75
C ARG A 3 -7.32 29.29 31.27
N THR A 4 -8.48 28.82 31.69
CA THR A 4 -9.29 27.89 30.91
C THR A 4 -9.78 28.64 29.67
N GLY A 5 -9.29 28.25 28.50
CA GLY A 5 -9.74 28.75 27.20
C GLY A 5 -10.11 27.57 26.30
N ALA A 6 -11.24 27.70 25.63
CA ALA A 6 -11.88 26.78 24.69
C ALA A 6 -10.94 25.79 23.96
N GLY A 7 -11.32 24.52 23.92
CA GLY A 7 -10.57 23.42 23.30
C GLY A 7 -10.29 23.66 21.81
N SER A 8 -9.08 24.12 21.51
CA SER A 8 -8.44 23.84 20.23
C SER A 8 -8.23 22.33 20.19
N GLY A 9 -8.93 21.64 19.29
CA GLY A 9 -8.72 20.22 19.02
C GLY A 9 -7.33 20.00 18.43
N GLU A 10 -6.29 20.07 19.25
CA GLU A 10 -4.95 19.68 18.88
C GLU A 10 -4.96 18.16 18.71
N ILE A 11 -4.81 17.71 17.47
CA ILE A 11 -4.70 16.29 17.16
C ILE A 11 -3.27 15.86 17.50
N PRO A 12 -3.06 15.01 18.51
CA PRO A 12 -1.72 14.57 18.87
C PRO A 12 -1.13 13.74 17.73
N LEU A 13 0.08 14.11 17.31
CA LEU A 13 0.81 13.41 16.26
C LEU A 13 1.50 12.18 16.84
N ILE A 14 1.31 11.02 16.20
CA ILE A 14 1.99 9.78 16.59
C ILE A 14 3.45 9.77 16.11
N LEU A 15 3.69 10.28 14.90
CA LEU A 15 5.02 10.35 14.29
C LEU A 15 5.44 11.81 14.16
N THR A 16 6.46 12.17 14.92
CA THR A 16 6.99 13.53 15.00
C THR A 16 8.49 13.55 14.72
N THR A 17 8.97 14.72 14.35
CA THR A 17 10.40 15.04 14.42
C THR A 17 10.85 15.11 15.88
N THR A 18 12.17 15.18 16.10
CA THR A 18 12.74 15.43 17.44
C THR A 18 12.25 16.71 18.10
N TYR A 19 11.68 17.65 17.33
CA TYR A 19 11.11 18.90 17.79
C TYR A 19 9.59 18.84 18.03
N GLY A 20 8.97 17.66 17.96
CA GLY A 20 7.52 17.48 18.17
C GLY A 20 6.63 17.87 16.98
N ASN A 21 7.21 18.41 15.91
CA ASN A 21 6.46 18.81 14.70
C ASN A 21 6.20 17.64 13.75
N ALA A 22 5.21 17.80 12.87
CA ALA A 22 4.89 16.83 11.82
C ALA A 22 6.08 16.56 10.87
N ILE A 23 6.27 15.29 10.52
CA ILE A 23 7.26 14.87 9.54
C ILE A 23 6.78 15.31 8.15
N ARG A 24 7.58 16.12 7.46
CA ARG A 24 7.30 16.52 6.07
C ARG A 24 7.80 15.43 5.11
N ALA A 25 6.90 14.90 4.29
CA ALA A 25 7.21 13.80 3.36
C ALA A 25 8.41 14.09 2.43
N ASN A 26 8.53 15.32 1.92
CA ASN A 26 9.66 15.69 1.06
C ASN A 26 11.00 15.66 1.81
N ILE A 27 11.03 16.17 3.04
CA ILE A 27 12.24 16.16 3.89
C ILE A 27 12.58 14.72 4.25
N PHE A 28 11.59 13.93 4.69
CA PHE A 28 11.79 12.52 4.99
C PHE A 28 12.38 11.77 3.79
N ASN A 29 11.88 12.02 2.59
CA ASN A 29 12.37 11.36 1.39
C ASN A 29 13.85 11.69 1.11
N VAL A 30 14.26 12.95 1.31
CA VAL A 30 15.62 13.42 1.03
C VAL A 30 16.61 13.04 2.13
N GLU A 31 16.21 13.18 3.39
CA GLU A 31 17.10 13.10 4.56
C GLU A 31 17.11 11.71 5.22
N VAL A 32 16.08 10.89 4.99
CA VAL A 32 15.96 9.57 5.62
C VAL A 32 15.89 8.47 4.56
N TRP A 33 14.92 8.57 3.66
CA TRP A 33 14.63 7.49 2.72
C TRP A 33 15.75 7.25 1.70
N LYS A 34 16.21 8.28 0.99
CA LYS A 34 17.28 8.13 0.00
C LYS A 34 18.62 7.67 0.58
N PRO A 35 19.08 8.17 1.74
CA PRO A 35 20.22 7.57 2.43
C PRO A 35 20.03 6.09 2.73
N ALA A 36 18.84 5.68 3.19
CA ALA A 36 18.53 4.28 3.45
C ALA A 36 18.58 3.42 2.16
N LEU A 37 18.03 3.92 1.05
CA LEU A 37 18.13 3.25 -0.25
C LEU A 37 19.58 3.10 -0.71
N ALA A 38 20.41 4.13 -0.49
CA ALA A 38 21.82 4.09 -0.85
C ALA A 38 22.61 3.11 0.02
N ALA A 39 22.33 3.08 1.33
CA ALA A 39 22.90 2.11 2.25
C ALA A 39 22.48 0.67 1.91
N ALA A 40 21.26 0.47 1.41
CA ALA A 40 20.75 -0.80 0.93
C ALA A 40 21.25 -1.17 -0.49
N GLY A 41 22.03 -0.31 -1.15
CA GLY A 41 22.56 -0.55 -2.50
C GLY A 41 21.54 -0.43 -3.64
N VAL A 42 20.34 0.10 -3.38
CA VAL A 42 19.28 0.28 -4.39
C VAL A 42 19.60 1.46 -5.32
N ILE A 43 20.20 2.50 -4.77
CA ILE A 43 20.70 3.68 -5.52
C ILE A 43 22.17 3.93 -5.17
N PRO A 44 22.95 4.58 -6.04
CA PRO A 44 24.32 4.94 -5.71
C PRO A 44 24.36 5.94 -4.54
N MET A 45 25.41 5.83 -3.72
CA MET A 45 25.69 6.82 -2.69
C MET A 45 25.97 8.19 -3.33
N ARG A 46 25.30 9.22 -2.84
CA ARG A 46 25.47 10.59 -3.32
C ARG A 46 26.81 11.17 -2.87
N LYS A 47 27.49 11.91 -3.74
CA LYS A 47 28.67 12.69 -3.35
C LYS A 47 28.27 13.90 -2.51
N LYS A 48 29.11 14.28 -1.55
CA LYS A 48 28.85 15.44 -0.70
C LYS A 48 28.64 16.69 -1.56
N GLY A 49 27.55 17.42 -1.32
CA GLY A 49 27.19 18.64 -2.05
C GLY A 49 26.35 18.43 -3.32
N GLU A 50 26.21 17.20 -3.81
CA GLU A 50 25.34 16.91 -4.95
C GLU A 50 23.87 16.73 -4.54
N ARG A 51 22.97 16.74 -5.52
CA ARG A 51 21.57 16.32 -5.32
C ARG A 51 21.48 14.81 -5.42
N TRP A 52 20.57 14.21 -4.66
CA TRP A 52 20.27 12.81 -4.84
C TRP A 52 19.72 12.55 -6.25
N MET A 53 20.11 11.43 -6.84
CA MET A 53 19.55 10.94 -8.10
C MET A 53 18.01 10.91 -8.05
N ALA A 54 17.38 11.18 -9.18
CA ALA A 54 15.94 11.03 -9.32
C ALA A 54 15.57 9.54 -9.25
N SER A 55 14.94 9.13 -8.16
CA SER A 55 14.54 7.75 -7.88
C SER A 55 13.04 7.69 -7.60
N ARG A 56 12.22 8.22 -8.53
CA ARG A 56 10.76 8.31 -8.30
C ARG A 56 10.14 6.93 -8.11
N LYS A 57 10.58 5.95 -8.90
CA LYS A 57 10.15 4.55 -8.80
C LYS A 57 10.50 3.92 -7.45
N ASP A 58 11.58 4.38 -6.82
CA ASP A 58 12.07 3.88 -5.54
C ASP A 58 11.69 4.82 -4.38
N GLY A 59 10.79 5.80 -4.61
CA GLY A 59 10.36 6.72 -3.55
C GLY A 59 9.59 6.00 -2.45
N PHE A 60 9.37 6.67 -1.31
CA PHE A 60 8.72 6.06 -0.13
C PHE A 60 7.37 5.39 -0.43
N HIS A 61 6.64 5.87 -1.45
CA HIS A 61 5.37 5.29 -1.89
C HIS A 61 5.48 3.85 -2.40
N VAL A 62 6.69 3.39 -2.75
CA VAL A 62 6.94 1.99 -3.13
C VAL A 62 6.49 1.01 -2.04
N LEU A 63 6.58 1.39 -0.76
CA LEU A 63 6.09 0.55 0.34
C LEU A 63 4.59 0.29 0.26
N ARG A 64 3.81 1.29 -0.17
CA ARG A 64 2.37 1.12 -0.40
C ARG A 64 2.12 0.18 -1.57
N HIS A 65 2.92 0.29 -2.64
CA HIS A 65 2.85 -0.63 -3.76
C HIS A 65 3.19 -2.06 -3.34
N THR A 66 4.27 -2.26 -2.57
CA THR A 66 4.66 -3.58 -2.04
C THR A 66 3.54 -4.18 -1.20
N TYR A 67 2.99 -3.43 -0.25
CA TYR A 67 1.87 -3.90 0.59
C TYR A 67 0.67 -4.33 -0.26
N ALA A 68 0.24 -3.48 -1.20
CA ALA A 68 -0.88 -3.79 -2.07
C ALA A 68 -0.64 -5.05 -2.92
N SER A 69 0.56 -5.19 -3.46
CA SER A 69 0.94 -6.32 -4.32
C SER A 69 0.92 -7.64 -3.55
N VAL A 70 1.53 -7.66 -2.36
CA VAL A 70 1.56 -8.86 -1.49
C VAL A 70 0.16 -9.29 -1.06
N ILE A 71 -0.70 -8.33 -0.72
CA ILE A 71 -2.07 -8.63 -0.29
C ILE A 71 -2.93 -9.16 -1.44
N LEU A 72 -2.76 -8.64 -2.65
CA LEU A 72 -3.46 -9.15 -3.84
C LEU A 72 -2.95 -10.52 -4.28
N GLU A 73 -1.64 -10.76 -4.20
CA GLU A 73 -1.05 -12.06 -4.48
C GLU A 73 -1.57 -13.13 -3.50
N ALA A 74 -1.81 -12.76 -2.23
CA ALA A 74 -2.47 -13.63 -1.25
C ALA A 74 -3.96 -13.92 -1.58
N GLY A 75 -4.52 -13.24 -2.58
CA GLY A 75 -5.88 -13.45 -3.07
C GLY A 75 -6.96 -12.67 -2.33
N GLU A 76 -6.61 -11.56 -1.68
CA GLU A 76 -7.58 -10.65 -1.08
C GLU A 76 -8.41 -9.91 -2.16
N SER A 77 -9.60 -9.46 -1.80
CA SER A 77 -10.46 -8.69 -2.69
C SER A 77 -9.89 -7.29 -2.98
N VAL A 78 -9.89 -6.92 -4.26
CA VAL A 78 -9.52 -5.56 -4.73
C VAL A 78 -10.35 -4.47 -4.04
N VAL A 79 -11.63 -4.74 -3.77
CA VAL A 79 -12.53 -3.80 -3.09
C VAL A 79 -12.11 -3.63 -1.62
N THR A 80 -11.81 -4.73 -0.93
CA THR A 80 -11.32 -4.70 0.45
C THR A 80 -10.02 -3.91 0.55
N LEU A 81 -9.05 -4.23 -0.32
CA LEU A 81 -7.77 -3.54 -0.36
C LEU A 81 -7.93 -2.05 -0.67
N ALA A 82 -8.77 -1.69 -1.65
CA ALA A 82 -9.05 -0.29 -1.98
C ALA A 82 -9.54 0.51 -0.76
N ARG A 83 -10.41 -0.10 0.05
CA ARG A 83 -10.91 0.51 1.29
C ARG A 83 -9.81 0.68 2.34
N TRP A 84 -8.96 -0.32 2.56
CA TRP A 84 -7.83 -0.22 3.50
C TRP A 84 -6.81 0.84 3.08
N LEU A 85 -6.58 0.96 1.78
CA LEU A 85 -5.71 1.98 1.21
C LEU A 85 -6.36 3.37 1.25
N GLY A 86 -7.67 3.48 1.48
CA GLY A 86 -8.40 4.74 1.44
C GLY A 86 -8.56 5.32 0.04
N HIS A 87 -8.62 4.46 -1.00
CA HIS A 87 -8.94 4.92 -2.34
C HIS A 87 -10.42 5.30 -2.43
N SER A 88 -10.69 6.42 -3.10
CA SER A 88 -12.06 6.88 -3.36
C SER A 88 -12.85 5.96 -4.29
N SER A 89 -12.15 5.15 -5.09
CA SER A 89 -12.74 4.13 -5.95
C SER A 89 -11.82 2.90 -6.05
N PRO A 90 -12.38 1.66 -6.08
CA PRO A 90 -11.63 0.44 -6.38
C PRO A 90 -10.94 0.44 -7.75
N THR A 91 -11.44 1.22 -8.71
CA THR A 91 -10.82 1.37 -10.04
C THR A 91 -9.36 1.81 -9.93
N ILE A 92 -9.05 2.71 -8.98
CA ILE A 92 -7.67 3.15 -8.72
C ILE A 92 -6.80 1.95 -8.37
N THR A 93 -7.26 1.06 -7.48
CA THR A 93 -6.51 -0.15 -7.12
C THR A 93 -6.34 -1.08 -8.33
N LEU A 94 -7.39 -1.25 -9.12
CA LEU A 94 -7.35 -2.12 -10.30
C LEU A 94 -6.33 -1.60 -11.33
N ASP A 95 -6.35 -0.31 -11.64
CA ASP A 95 -5.46 0.34 -12.61
C ASP A 95 -3.97 0.14 -12.25
N TYR A 96 -3.65 0.19 -10.96
CA TYR A 96 -2.26 0.06 -10.49
C TYR A 96 -1.81 -1.38 -10.23
N TYR A 97 -2.72 -2.30 -9.89
CA TYR A 97 -2.32 -3.61 -9.34
C TYR A 97 -2.93 -4.83 -10.03
N ALA A 98 -3.77 -4.69 -11.06
CA ALA A 98 -4.41 -5.82 -11.74
C ALA A 98 -3.42 -6.90 -12.22
N HIS A 99 -2.18 -6.50 -12.56
CA HIS A 99 -1.12 -7.41 -13.01
C HIS A 99 -0.58 -8.35 -11.92
N PHE A 100 -0.81 -8.05 -10.64
CA PHE A 100 -0.45 -8.92 -9.51
C PHE A 100 -1.52 -9.96 -9.16
N MET A 101 -2.55 -10.09 -10.00
CA MET A 101 -3.57 -11.13 -9.85
C MET A 101 -3.51 -12.16 -11.01
N PRO A 102 -2.33 -12.74 -11.33
CA PRO A 102 -2.30 -13.88 -12.24
C PRO A 102 -3.11 -15.00 -11.56
N GLU A 103 -4.08 -15.56 -12.27
CA GLU A 103 -5.08 -16.51 -11.75
C GLU A 103 -6.29 -15.92 -10.98
N ALA A 104 -6.59 -14.62 -11.09
CA ALA A 104 -7.84 -14.03 -10.55
C ALA A 104 -9.14 -14.77 -10.93
N GLY A 105 -9.12 -15.59 -11.98
CA GLY A 105 -10.26 -16.39 -12.42
C GLY A 105 -10.19 -17.89 -12.09
N SER A 106 -9.10 -18.42 -11.51
CA SER A 106 -8.99 -19.87 -11.25
C SER A 106 -9.93 -20.29 -10.11
N LYS A 107 -9.95 -19.53 -9.00
CA LYS A 107 -10.89 -19.74 -7.88
C LYS A 107 -12.35 -19.63 -8.34
N GLY A 108 -12.65 -18.65 -9.20
CA GLY A 108 -13.98 -18.49 -9.79
C GLY A 108 -14.39 -19.68 -10.66
N ARG A 109 -13.48 -20.17 -11.51
CA ARG A 109 -13.68 -21.38 -12.31
C ARG A 109 -13.92 -22.60 -11.43
N SER A 110 -13.05 -22.86 -10.45
CA SER A 110 -13.22 -23.98 -9.52
C SER A 110 -14.52 -23.92 -8.71
N ALA A 111 -15.00 -22.73 -8.33
CA ALA A 111 -16.28 -22.58 -7.64
C ALA A 111 -17.48 -22.93 -8.54
N ILE A 112 -17.45 -22.52 -9.80
CA ILE A 112 -18.47 -22.89 -10.79
C ILE A 112 -18.39 -24.39 -11.12
N ASP A 113 -17.20 -24.93 -11.30
CA ASP A 113 -16.99 -26.36 -11.55
C ASP A 113 -17.52 -27.21 -10.38
N ALA A 114 -17.30 -26.77 -9.13
CA ALA A 114 -17.85 -27.43 -7.95
C ALA A 114 -19.38 -27.35 -7.89
N LEU A 115 -19.96 -26.18 -8.18
CA LEU A 115 -21.41 -25.99 -8.24
C LEU A 115 -22.06 -26.89 -9.30
N LEU A 116 -21.48 -26.95 -10.49
CA LEU A 116 -21.99 -27.74 -11.61
C LEU A 116 -21.72 -29.25 -11.41
N GLY A 117 -20.58 -29.62 -10.82
CA GLY A 117 -20.23 -31.00 -10.48
C GLY A 117 -21.13 -31.60 -9.40
N ALA A 118 -21.46 -30.84 -8.35
CA ALA A 118 -22.40 -31.28 -7.31
C ALA A 118 -23.83 -31.51 -7.85
N SER A 119 -24.22 -30.78 -8.90
CA SER A 119 -25.51 -30.97 -9.58
C SER A 119 -25.56 -32.29 -10.38
N SER A 120 -24.44 -32.71 -10.95
CA SER A 120 -24.35 -33.96 -11.73
C SER A 120 -24.48 -35.21 -10.86
N GLU A 121 -23.94 -35.21 -9.64
CA GLU A 121 -24.05 -36.36 -8.72
C GLU A 121 -25.46 -36.50 -8.14
N ALA A 122 -26.15 -35.38 -7.89
CA ALA A 122 -27.54 -35.39 -7.41
C ALA A 122 -28.53 -35.90 -8.47
N ALA A 123 -28.29 -35.65 -9.76
CA ALA A 123 -29.13 -36.12 -10.86
C ALA A 123 -28.90 -37.61 -11.22
N ALA A 124 -27.73 -38.18 -10.92
CA ALA A 124 -27.42 -39.59 -11.18
C ALA A 124 -27.91 -40.54 -10.05
N ALA A 125 -28.27 -40.00 -8.88
CA ALA A 125 -28.77 -40.76 -7.74
C ALA A 125 -30.31 -40.79 -7.62
N ALA A 126 -31.03 -40.20 -8.58
CA ALA A 126 -32.50 -40.18 -8.69
C ALA A 126 -32.98 -41.05 -9.85
#